data_AF-A0A5J4LB75-F1
#
_entry.id   AF-A0A5J4LB75-F1
#
_cell.length_a   1.000
_cell.length_b   1.000
_cell.length_c   1.000
_cell.angle_alpha   90.00
_cell.angle_beta   90.00
_cell.angle_gamma   90.00
#
_symmetry.space_group_name_H-M   'P 1'
#
loop_
_entity.id
_entity.type
_entity.pdbx_description
1 polymer ?
#
loop_
_entity_poly.entity_id
_entity_poly.type
_entity_poly.pdbx_seq_one_letter_code
_entity_poly.pdbx_strand_id
1 'polypeptide(L)'
;MARPAPDAPRPTAAAVLDDAVRSLAPDTDANRLVARIEEGAAPRSVFATLALEQHHVISADRVSFQHLARRADGDPPVADFFDLLAQGEALAMKQLAGLADACELSEREIAEYQPRPGCQAYPSYAARLALGGEPTDVAIALTANFAAWGRCCAVVETAMRDRYAFPEEACGFFGFFAGPAPDVGERARAAVQHGLDTGQAEPATAHRYGRLLQAYELMFWNSVAD
;
A
#
# COMPACT_ATOMS: atom_id res chain seq x y z
N MET A 1 11.31 -21.92 -34.47
CA MET A 1 10.67 -21.51 -33.20
C MET A 1 10.79 -22.66 -32.23
N ALA A 2 11.66 -22.53 -31.22
CA ALA A 2 11.85 -23.57 -30.21
C ALA A 2 10.58 -23.67 -29.35
N ARG A 3 10.01 -24.86 -29.28
CA ARG A 3 8.89 -25.19 -28.39
C ARG A 3 9.38 -25.02 -26.94
N PRO A 4 8.63 -24.37 -26.02
CA PRO A 4 9.06 -24.27 -24.63
C PRO A 4 9.22 -25.68 -24.04
N ALA A 5 10.23 -25.88 -23.20
CA ALA A 5 10.47 -27.15 -22.52
C ALA A 5 9.27 -27.46 -21.59
N PRO A 6 8.68 -28.67 -21.64
CA PRO A 6 7.42 -28.97 -20.97
C PRO A 6 7.51 -29.21 -19.44
N ASP A 7 8.64 -28.92 -18.78
CA ASP A 7 8.90 -29.37 -17.39
C ASP A 7 9.50 -28.30 -16.45
N ALA A 8 9.34 -27.02 -16.74
CA ALA A 8 9.59 -26.02 -15.69
C ALA A 8 8.51 -26.19 -14.60
N PRO A 9 8.87 -26.39 -13.31
CA PRO A 9 7.89 -26.43 -12.24
C PRO A 9 7.06 -25.14 -12.27
N ARG A 10 5.73 -25.26 -12.22
CA ARG A 10 4.88 -24.07 -12.07
C ARG A 10 5.31 -23.33 -10.80
N PRO A 11 5.54 -22.01 -10.86
CA PRO A 11 5.97 -21.26 -9.69
C PRO A 11 4.89 -21.33 -8.61
N THR A 12 5.29 -21.41 -7.35
CA THR A 12 4.36 -21.37 -6.22
C THR A 12 3.94 -19.93 -5.94
N ALA A 13 2.80 -19.73 -5.28
CA ALA A 13 2.38 -18.39 -4.85
C ALA A 13 3.43 -17.66 -4.00
N ALA A 14 4.12 -18.39 -3.10
CA ALA A 14 5.21 -17.84 -2.31
C ALA A 14 6.35 -17.33 -3.20
N ALA A 15 6.80 -18.13 -4.18
CA ALA A 15 7.87 -17.72 -5.08
C ALA A 15 7.50 -16.50 -5.93
N VAL A 16 6.24 -16.40 -6.39
CA VAL A 16 5.74 -15.24 -7.15
C VAL A 16 5.70 -13.99 -6.29
N LEU A 17 5.17 -14.08 -5.06
CA LEU A 17 5.10 -12.95 -4.15
C LEU A 17 6.50 -12.50 -3.70
N ASP A 18 7.39 -13.42 -3.35
CA ASP A 18 8.76 -13.12 -2.95
C ASP A 18 9.57 -12.47 -4.08
N ASP A 19 9.36 -12.93 -5.34
CA ASP A 19 9.95 -12.28 -6.50
C ASP A 19 9.39 -10.87 -6.73
N ALA A 20 8.08 -10.68 -6.63
CA ALA A 20 7.46 -9.37 -6.76
C ALA A 20 7.98 -8.39 -5.69
N VAL A 21 8.02 -8.81 -4.41
CA VAL A 21 8.53 -7.99 -3.29
C VAL A 21 10.00 -7.62 -3.51
N ARG A 22 10.84 -8.56 -3.93
CA ARG A 22 12.27 -8.33 -4.16
C ARG A 22 12.50 -7.42 -5.37
N SER A 23 11.88 -7.75 -6.50
CA SER A 23 12.15 -7.13 -7.80
C SER A 23 11.51 -5.75 -7.95
N LEU A 24 10.50 -5.43 -7.12
CA LEU A 24 9.81 -4.14 -7.12
C LEU A 24 10.18 -3.27 -5.91
N ALA A 25 11.10 -3.72 -5.04
CA ALA A 25 11.54 -2.90 -3.93
C ALA A 25 12.13 -1.58 -4.45
N PRO A 26 11.70 -0.42 -3.92
CA PRO A 26 12.27 0.86 -4.31
C PRO A 26 13.73 0.96 -3.84
N ASP A 27 14.52 1.78 -4.52
CA ASP A 27 15.87 2.11 -4.08
C ASP A 27 15.84 2.73 -2.67
N THR A 28 16.75 2.30 -1.80
CA THR A 28 16.76 2.65 -0.37
C THR A 28 16.76 4.16 -0.12
N ASP A 29 17.45 4.93 -0.98
CA ASP A 29 17.62 6.38 -0.81
C ASP A 29 16.67 7.22 -1.68
N ALA A 30 15.73 6.60 -2.41
CA ALA A 30 14.86 7.33 -3.31
C ALA A 30 13.84 8.21 -2.57
N ASN A 31 13.43 7.80 -1.36
CA ASN A 31 12.39 8.47 -0.58
C ASN A 31 12.97 9.61 0.27
N ARG A 32 13.03 10.82 -0.30
CA ARG A 32 13.58 12.01 0.37
C ARG A 32 12.85 12.38 1.66
N LEU A 33 11.54 12.15 1.72
CA LEU A 33 10.75 12.51 2.91
C LEU A 33 11.09 11.61 4.09
N VAL A 34 11.06 10.29 3.87
CA VAL A 34 11.31 9.31 4.93
C VAL A 34 12.71 9.49 5.51
N ALA A 35 13.73 9.70 4.66
CA ALA A 35 15.09 9.99 5.11
C ALA A 35 15.15 11.27 5.99
N ARG A 36 14.50 12.36 5.56
CA ARG A 36 14.44 13.60 6.36
C ARG A 36 13.69 13.42 7.68
N ILE A 37 12.65 12.59 7.72
CA ILE A 37 11.92 12.27 8.95
C ILE A 37 12.83 11.46 9.89
N GLU A 38 13.52 10.44 9.38
CA GLU A 38 14.44 9.60 10.16
C GLU A 38 15.54 10.43 10.84
N GLU A 39 16.10 11.39 10.12
CA GLU A 39 17.13 12.32 10.60
C GLU A 39 16.58 13.40 11.56
N GLY A 40 15.25 13.52 11.71
CA GLY A 40 14.61 14.62 12.45
C GLY A 40 14.70 15.97 11.73
N ALA A 41 15.04 15.98 10.45
CA ALA A 41 15.25 17.18 9.64
C ALA A 41 13.97 17.69 8.94
N ALA A 42 12.94 16.85 8.79
CA ALA A 42 11.66 17.27 8.23
C ALA A 42 10.91 18.20 9.22
N PRO A 43 10.22 19.25 8.75
CA PRO A 43 9.41 20.09 9.63
C PRO A 43 8.19 19.32 10.14
N ARG A 44 7.78 19.53 11.40
CA ARG A 44 6.62 18.82 12.00
C ARG A 44 5.32 18.95 11.19
N SER A 45 5.16 20.01 10.40
CA SER A 45 3.98 20.20 9.53
C SER A 45 3.80 19.11 8.46
N VAL A 46 4.84 18.32 8.15
CA VAL A 46 4.69 17.19 7.22
C VAL A 46 3.74 16.14 7.77
N PHE A 47 3.67 15.93 9.09
CA PHE A 47 2.78 14.95 9.70
C PHE A 47 1.31 15.34 9.56
N ALA A 48 0.99 16.63 9.67
CA ALA A 48 -0.34 17.15 9.36
C ALA A 48 -0.69 16.94 7.87
N THR A 49 0.26 17.18 6.97
CA THR A 49 0.06 16.93 5.53
C THR A 49 -0.14 15.45 5.23
N LEU A 50 0.66 14.56 5.85
CA LEU A 50 0.50 13.11 5.74
C LEU A 50 -0.89 12.69 6.21
N ALA A 51 -1.37 13.23 7.33
CA ALA A 51 -2.70 12.90 7.83
C ALA A 51 -3.81 13.30 6.86
N LEU A 52 -3.75 14.52 6.32
CA LEU A 52 -4.74 15.01 5.37
C LEU A 52 -4.74 14.22 4.06
N GLU A 53 -3.57 13.94 3.50
CA GLU A 53 -3.46 13.17 2.26
C GLU A 53 -3.87 11.70 2.44
N GLN A 54 -3.51 11.08 3.57
CA GLN A 54 -3.89 9.69 3.87
C GLN A 54 -5.40 9.55 4.05
N HIS A 55 -6.10 10.58 4.53
CA HIS A 55 -7.57 10.55 4.58
C HIS A 55 -8.18 10.34 3.18
N HIS A 56 -7.60 10.94 2.14
CA HIS A 56 -8.03 10.72 0.75
C HIS A 56 -7.60 9.35 0.21
N VAL A 57 -6.35 8.95 0.45
CA VAL A 57 -5.82 7.65 -0.01
C VAL A 57 -6.62 6.48 0.55
N ILE A 58 -6.79 6.42 1.87
CA ILE A 58 -7.54 5.36 2.57
C ILE A 58 -8.99 5.29 2.06
N SER A 59 -9.63 6.44 1.85
CA SER A 59 -11.00 6.48 1.34
C SER A 59 -11.10 5.91 -0.08
N ALA A 60 -10.14 6.25 -0.95
CA ALA A 60 -10.10 5.76 -2.33
C ALA A 60 -9.74 4.27 -2.42
N ASP A 61 -8.74 3.84 -1.64
CA ASP A 61 -8.27 2.46 -1.59
C ASP A 61 -9.38 1.54 -1.04
N ARG A 62 -10.10 1.97 0.00
CA ARG A 62 -11.25 1.21 0.53
C ARG A 62 -12.29 0.92 -0.54
N VAL A 63 -12.69 1.92 -1.33
CA VAL A 63 -13.67 1.75 -2.42
C VAL A 63 -13.11 0.86 -3.52
N SER A 64 -11.83 1.02 -3.84
CA SER A 64 -11.14 0.22 -4.86
C SER A 64 -11.08 -1.27 -4.47
N PHE A 65 -10.72 -1.57 -3.23
CA PHE A 65 -10.65 -2.94 -2.71
C PHE A 65 -12.04 -3.57 -2.60
N GLN A 66 -13.05 -2.82 -2.14
CA GLN A 66 -14.45 -3.29 -2.17
C GLN A 66 -14.95 -3.58 -3.59
N HIS A 67 -14.46 -2.86 -4.59
CA HIS A 67 -14.80 -3.14 -5.98
C HIS A 67 -14.07 -4.38 -6.51
N LEU A 68 -12.80 -4.55 -6.18
CA LEU A 68 -12.02 -5.74 -6.54
C LEU A 68 -12.58 -7.01 -5.91
N ALA A 69 -13.01 -6.96 -4.63
CA ALA A 69 -13.67 -8.08 -3.97
C ALA A 69 -14.90 -8.53 -4.75
N ARG A 70 -15.80 -7.60 -5.09
CA ARG A 70 -17.00 -7.88 -5.91
C ARG A 70 -16.69 -8.41 -7.30
N ARG A 71 -15.62 -7.93 -7.94
CA ARG A 71 -15.18 -8.46 -9.24
C ARG A 71 -14.67 -9.90 -9.14
N ALA A 72 -14.16 -10.28 -7.98
CA ALA A 72 -13.63 -11.59 -7.67
C ALA A 72 -14.68 -12.51 -7.01
N ASP A 73 -15.98 -12.19 -7.02
CA ASP A 73 -17.04 -13.02 -6.41
C ASP A 73 -17.04 -14.49 -6.90
N GLY A 74 -16.56 -14.73 -8.13
CA GLY A 74 -16.38 -16.08 -8.69
C GLY A 74 -15.13 -16.82 -8.21
N ASP A 75 -14.23 -16.13 -7.53
CA ASP A 75 -12.89 -16.55 -7.11
C ASP A 75 -12.70 -16.27 -5.60
N PRO A 76 -13.33 -17.06 -4.69
CA PRO A 76 -13.42 -16.72 -3.27
C PRO A 76 -12.09 -16.39 -2.57
N PRO A 77 -10.96 -17.09 -2.82
CA PRO A 77 -9.68 -16.71 -2.21
C PRO A 77 -9.21 -15.30 -2.57
N VAL A 78 -9.54 -14.84 -3.78
CA VAL A 78 -9.18 -13.50 -4.27
C VAL A 78 -10.13 -12.45 -3.70
N ALA A 79 -11.44 -12.73 -3.65
CA ALA A 79 -12.42 -11.87 -2.99
C ALA A 79 -12.10 -11.67 -1.50
N ASP A 80 -11.83 -12.75 -0.77
CA ASP A 80 -11.46 -12.74 0.65
C ASP A 80 -10.24 -11.84 0.93
N PHE A 81 -9.25 -11.87 0.04
CA PHE A 81 -8.06 -11.02 0.16
C PHE A 81 -8.43 -9.53 0.07
N PHE A 82 -9.22 -9.14 -0.93
CA PHE A 82 -9.62 -7.74 -1.09
C PHE A 82 -10.61 -7.26 -0.02
N ASP A 83 -11.50 -8.13 0.46
CA ASP A 83 -12.38 -7.82 1.59
C ASP A 83 -11.57 -7.58 2.88
N LEU A 84 -10.52 -8.38 3.11
CA LEU A 84 -9.60 -8.15 4.23
C LEU A 84 -8.90 -6.79 4.10
N LEU A 85 -8.41 -6.42 2.91
CA LEU A 85 -7.78 -5.12 2.70
C LEU A 85 -8.76 -3.96 2.93
N ALA A 86 -10.00 -4.05 2.41
CA ALA A 86 -11.03 -3.04 2.61
C ALA A 86 -11.39 -2.85 4.09
N GLN A 87 -11.36 -3.92 4.89
CA GLN A 87 -11.52 -3.84 6.34
C GLN A 87 -10.30 -3.20 7.01
N GLY A 88 -9.10 -3.51 6.52
CA GLY A 88 -7.85 -2.86 6.92
C GLY A 88 -7.90 -1.35 6.76
N GLU A 89 -8.41 -0.84 5.62
CA GLU A 89 -8.57 0.60 5.39
C GLU A 89 -9.53 1.26 6.41
N ALA A 90 -10.59 0.55 6.82
CA ALA A 90 -11.49 1.06 7.86
C ALA A 90 -10.82 1.13 9.24
N LEU A 91 -9.86 0.26 9.53
CA LEU A 91 -9.04 0.31 10.75
C LEU A 91 -7.97 1.41 10.64
N ALA A 92 -7.31 1.52 9.49
CA ALA A 92 -6.32 2.56 9.21
C ALA A 92 -6.92 3.96 9.41
N MET A 93 -8.15 4.20 8.93
CA MET A 93 -8.86 5.46 9.14
C MET A 93 -9.07 5.79 10.63
N LYS A 94 -9.34 4.79 11.47
CA LYS A 94 -9.48 5.00 12.92
C LYS A 94 -8.15 5.34 13.57
N GLN A 95 -7.09 4.65 13.18
CA GLN A 95 -5.74 4.92 13.68
C GLN A 95 -5.24 6.31 13.25
N LEU A 96 -5.67 6.78 12.09
CA LEU A 96 -5.29 8.09 11.56
C LEU A 96 -5.82 9.26 12.42
N ALA A 97 -6.94 9.06 13.13
CA ALA A 97 -7.50 10.08 14.01
C ALA A 97 -6.50 10.54 15.09
N GLY A 98 -5.72 9.62 15.67
CA GLY A 98 -4.71 9.98 16.68
C GLY A 98 -3.60 10.89 16.13
N LEU A 99 -3.22 10.71 14.87
CA LEU A 99 -2.27 11.60 14.20
C LEU A 99 -2.88 12.97 13.91
N ALA A 100 -4.13 13.00 13.46
CA ALA A 100 -4.85 14.24 13.19
C ALA A 100 -5.00 15.08 14.47
N ASP A 101 -5.40 14.46 15.58
CA ASP A 101 -5.53 15.11 16.88
C ASP A 101 -4.19 15.69 17.38
N ALA A 102 -3.10 14.92 17.27
CA ALA A 102 -1.76 15.39 17.67
C ALA A 102 -1.17 16.46 16.75
N CYS A 103 -1.76 16.65 15.56
CA CYS A 103 -1.48 17.75 14.65
C CYS A 103 -2.49 18.90 14.80
N GLU A 104 -3.41 18.83 15.76
CA GLU A 104 -4.45 19.82 16.03
C GLU A 104 -5.36 20.09 14.83
N LEU A 105 -5.58 19.09 13.97
CA LEU A 105 -6.44 19.21 12.80
C LEU A 105 -7.91 19.14 13.18
N SER A 106 -8.68 20.16 12.82
CA SER A 106 -10.14 20.15 12.98
C SER A 106 -10.84 19.34 11.87
N GLU A 107 -12.05 18.85 12.16
CA GLU A 107 -12.89 18.18 11.15
C GLU A 107 -13.12 19.05 9.91
N ARG A 108 -13.24 20.38 10.09
CA ARG A 108 -13.41 21.32 8.98
C ARG A 108 -12.14 21.38 8.12
N GLU A 109 -10.96 21.42 8.72
CA GLU A 109 -9.70 21.43 7.96
C GLU A 109 -9.51 20.14 7.17
N ILE A 110 -9.88 18.99 7.75
CA ILE A 110 -9.87 17.70 7.04
C ILE A 110 -10.86 17.71 5.87
N ALA A 111 -12.08 18.22 6.08
CA ALA A 111 -13.12 18.23 5.05
C ALA A 111 -12.88 19.23 3.91
N GLU A 112 -12.25 20.37 4.20
CA GLU A 112 -11.96 21.43 3.23
C GLU A 112 -10.59 21.27 2.56
N TYR A 113 -9.80 20.26 2.96
CA TYR A 113 -8.48 20.01 2.42
C TYR A 113 -8.53 19.77 0.91
N GLN A 114 -7.60 20.41 0.20
CA GLN A 114 -7.38 20.18 -1.23
C GLN A 114 -6.16 19.30 -1.40
N PRO A 115 -6.31 18.05 -1.87
CA PRO A 115 -5.19 17.13 -2.00
C PRO A 115 -4.21 17.58 -3.07
N ARG A 116 -2.92 17.33 -2.83
CA ARG A 116 -1.85 17.65 -3.77
C ARG A 116 -1.90 16.69 -4.95
N PRO A 117 -1.77 17.15 -6.20
CA PRO A 117 -1.84 16.28 -7.37
C PRO A 117 -0.91 15.08 -7.33
N GLY A 118 0.33 15.26 -6.84
CA GLY A 118 1.31 14.16 -6.76
C GLY A 118 0.98 13.11 -5.69
N CYS A 119 0.22 13.46 -4.65
CA CYS A 119 -0.28 12.52 -3.66
C CYS A 119 -1.47 11.69 -4.19
N GLN A 120 -2.15 12.17 -5.24
CA GLN A 120 -3.33 11.51 -5.79
C GLN A 120 -3.01 10.55 -6.95
N ALA A 121 -1.75 10.48 -7.40
CA ALA A 121 -1.33 9.59 -8.48
C ALA A 121 -1.51 8.10 -8.11
N TYR A 122 -1.07 7.72 -6.91
CA TYR A 122 -1.22 6.35 -6.40
C TYR A 122 -2.69 5.92 -6.28
N PRO A 123 -3.57 6.61 -5.52
CA PRO A 123 -4.96 6.16 -5.36
C PRO A 123 -5.73 6.19 -6.69
N SER A 124 -5.41 7.13 -7.60
CA SER A 124 -5.98 7.13 -8.96
C SER A 124 -5.57 5.90 -9.77
N TYR A 125 -4.32 5.46 -9.64
CA TYR A 125 -3.83 4.27 -10.32
C TYR A 125 -4.41 2.98 -9.69
N ALA A 126 -4.49 2.90 -8.37
CA ALA A 126 -5.16 1.81 -7.66
C ALA A 126 -6.63 1.67 -8.10
N ALA A 127 -7.36 2.78 -8.19
CA ALA A 127 -8.74 2.79 -8.71
C ALA A 127 -8.81 2.32 -10.17
N ARG A 128 -7.87 2.74 -11.03
CA ARG A 128 -7.78 2.25 -12.42
C ARG A 128 -7.53 0.74 -12.47
N LEU A 129 -6.66 0.21 -11.61
CA LEU A 129 -6.42 -1.23 -11.50
C LEU A 129 -7.67 -1.95 -11.01
N ALA A 130 -8.40 -1.39 -10.05
CA ALA A 130 -9.68 -1.95 -9.60
C ALA A 130 -10.71 -2.04 -10.75
N LEU A 131 -10.76 -1.03 -11.61
CA LEU A 131 -11.71 -0.96 -12.72
C LEU A 131 -11.36 -1.86 -13.91
N GLY A 132 -10.10 -2.25 -14.10
CA GLY A 132 -9.67 -2.90 -15.35
C GLY A 132 -8.59 -3.97 -15.25
N GLY A 133 -7.89 -4.07 -14.13
CA GLY A 133 -6.88 -5.10 -13.89
C GLY A 133 -7.50 -6.46 -13.57
N GLU A 134 -6.73 -7.52 -13.80
CA GLU A 134 -7.10 -8.85 -13.32
C GLU A 134 -6.88 -8.92 -11.80
N PRO A 135 -7.89 -9.27 -10.97
CA PRO A 135 -7.79 -9.19 -9.53
C PRO A 135 -6.58 -9.92 -8.93
N THR A 136 -6.20 -11.09 -9.49
CA THR A 136 -5.01 -11.80 -8.99
C THR A 136 -3.71 -11.04 -9.26
N ASP A 137 -3.54 -10.45 -10.44
CA ASP A 137 -2.35 -9.66 -10.77
C ASP A 137 -2.27 -8.39 -9.92
N VAL A 138 -3.44 -7.78 -9.63
CA VAL A 138 -3.53 -6.63 -8.72
C VAL A 138 -3.15 -7.04 -7.30
N ALA A 139 -3.55 -8.23 -6.83
CA ALA A 139 -3.17 -8.74 -5.52
C ALA A 139 -1.64 -8.94 -5.38
N ILE A 140 -0.98 -9.49 -6.40
CA ILE A 140 0.49 -9.61 -6.45
C ILE A 140 1.14 -8.22 -6.37
N ALA A 141 0.67 -7.28 -7.19
CA ALA A 141 1.24 -5.94 -7.27
C ALA A 141 1.09 -5.15 -5.96
N LEU A 142 -0.09 -5.20 -5.33
CA LEU A 142 -0.34 -4.54 -4.04
C LEU A 142 0.43 -5.19 -2.90
N THR A 143 0.61 -6.51 -2.89
CA THR A 143 1.40 -7.19 -1.86
C THR A 143 2.86 -6.70 -1.88
N ALA A 144 3.44 -6.52 -3.07
CA ALA A 144 4.76 -5.91 -3.21
C ALA A 144 4.79 -4.45 -2.76
N ASN A 145 3.74 -3.67 -3.06
CA ASN A 145 3.61 -2.29 -2.61
C ASN A 145 3.54 -2.17 -1.08
N PHE A 146 2.67 -2.94 -0.43
CA PHE A 146 2.51 -2.92 1.03
C PHE A 146 3.80 -3.31 1.77
N ALA A 147 4.63 -4.18 1.20
CA ALA A 147 5.93 -4.49 1.78
C ALA A 147 6.85 -3.26 1.81
N ALA A 148 6.82 -2.39 0.78
CA ALA A 148 7.59 -1.16 0.75
C ALA A 148 7.00 -0.08 1.66
N TRP A 149 5.68 0.11 1.60
CA TRP A 149 4.93 1.00 2.48
C TRP A 149 5.19 0.69 3.96
N GLY A 150 5.07 -0.57 4.38
CA GLY A 150 5.27 -1.00 5.76
C GLY A 150 6.69 -0.71 6.27
N ARG A 151 7.72 -0.85 5.43
CA ARG A 151 9.10 -0.47 5.78
C ARG A 151 9.23 1.03 6.00
N CYS A 152 8.64 1.85 5.12
CA CYS A 152 8.62 3.31 5.29
C CYS A 152 7.89 3.70 6.57
N CYS A 153 6.73 3.08 6.83
CA CYS A 153 5.95 3.30 8.04
C CYS A 153 6.75 2.97 9.30
N ALA A 154 7.52 1.87 9.33
CA ALA A 154 8.36 1.51 10.48
C ALA A 154 9.40 2.60 10.81
N VAL A 155 10.02 3.18 9.78
CA VAL A 155 10.99 4.28 9.95
C VAL A 155 10.29 5.53 10.47
N VAL A 156 9.18 5.93 9.85
CA VAL A 156 8.42 7.12 10.25
C VAL A 156 7.93 6.99 11.68
N GLU A 157 7.38 5.84 12.04
CA GLU A 157 6.83 5.54 13.36
C GLU A 157 7.89 5.62 14.46
N THR A 158 9.07 5.04 14.21
CA THR A 158 10.21 5.12 15.13
C THR A 158 10.67 6.57 15.30
N ALA A 159 10.84 7.30 14.20
CA ALA A 159 11.27 8.69 14.22
C ALA A 159 10.26 9.62 14.91
N MET A 160 8.96 9.38 14.73
CA MET A 160 7.89 10.12 15.40
C MET A 160 8.05 10.09 16.92
N ARG A 161 8.36 8.91 17.48
CA ARG A 161 8.62 8.75 18.91
C ARG A 161 9.96 9.38 19.31
N ASP A 162 11.03 9.00 18.62
CA ASP A 162 12.41 9.26 19.09
C ASP A 162 12.92 10.67 18.77
N ARG A 163 12.43 11.29 17.70
CA ARG A 163 12.91 12.59 17.19
C ARG A 163 11.89 13.70 17.33
N TYR A 164 10.61 13.38 17.20
CA TYR A 164 9.54 14.37 17.19
C TYR A 164 8.68 14.37 18.45
N ALA A 165 8.90 13.43 19.38
CA ALA A 165 8.19 13.30 20.65
C ALA A 165 6.65 13.28 20.48
N PHE A 166 6.17 12.62 19.43
CA PHE A 166 4.73 12.36 19.29
C PHE A 166 4.26 11.34 20.34
N PRO A 167 3.02 11.48 20.83
CA PRO A 167 2.42 10.48 21.72
C PRO A 167 2.15 9.17 20.96
N GLU A 168 1.95 8.08 21.71
CA GLU A 168 1.73 6.73 21.16
C GLU A 168 0.53 6.69 20.21
N GLU A 169 -0.56 7.39 20.57
CA GLU A 169 -1.79 7.47 19.79
C GLU A 169 -1.54 8.06 18.40
N ALA A 170 -0.64 9.04 18.28
CA ALA A 170 -0.28 9.64 16.99
C ALA A 170 0.56 8.71 16.12
N CYS A 171 1.37 7.85 16.74
CA CYS A 171 2.18 6.86 16.03
C CYS A 171 1.36 5.67 15.52
N GLY A 172 0.14 5.49 16.04
CA GLY A 172 -0.72 4.32 15.80
C GLY A 172 -1.04 4.04 14.33
N PHE A 173 -1.13 5.07 13.47
CA PHE A 173 -1.35 4.88 12.03
C PHE A 173 -0.17 4.21 11.34
N PHE A 174 1.04 4.75 11.51
CA PHE A 174 2.24 4.16 10.92
C PHE A 174 2.59 2.83 11.59
N GLY A 175 2.34 2.69 12.90
CA GLY A 175 2.54 1.46 13.65
C GLY A 175 1.67 0.31 13.15
N PHE A 176 0.42 0.61 12.76
CA PHE A 176 -0.49 -0.37 12.17
C PHE A 176 0.07 -1.00 10.89
N PHE A 177 0.67 -0.20 10.01
CA PHE A 177 1.28 -0.70 8.76
C PHE A 177 2.71 -1.24 8.93
N ALA A 178 3.43 -0.82 9.97
CA ALA A 178 4.76 -1.31 10.29
C ALA A 178 4.76 -2.72 10.93
N GLY A 179 3.66 -3.08 11.59
CA GLY A 179 3.51 -4.34 12.30
C GLY A 179 3.38 -5.57 11.39
N PRO A 180 3.62 -6.78 11.91
CA PRO A 180 3.39 -8.01 11.17
C PRO A 180 1.90 -8.21 10.88
N ALA A 181 1.57 -8.58 9.64
CA ALA A 181 0.21 -8.88 9.19
C ALA A 181 0.12 -10.31 8.62
N PRO A 182 0.20 -11.36 9.47
CA PRO A 182 0.23 -12.75 9.01
C PRO A 182 -1.00 -13.11 8.17
N ASP A 183 -2.20 -12.69 8.61
CA ASP A 183 -3.46 -12.93 7.90
C ASP A 183 -3.45 -12.35 6.48
N VAL A 184 -2.89 -11.15 6.29
CA VAL A 184 -2.75 -10.54 4.96
C VAL A 184 -1.82 -11.37 4.08
N GLY A 185 -0.68 -11.82 4.63
CA GLY A 185 0.26 -12.68 3.92
C GLY A 185 -0.32 -14.05 3.56
N GLU A 186 -1.13 -14.64 4.42
CA GLU A 186 -1.83 -15.91 4.17
C GLU A 186 -2.89 -15.75 3.07
N ARG A 187 -3.72 -14.70 3.14
CA ARG A 187 -4.74 -14.42 2.12
C ARG A 187 -4.13 -14.04 0.78
N ALA A 188 -3.03 -13.29 0.75
CA ALA A 188 -2.29 -13.00 -0.47
C ALA A 188 -1.81 -14.30 -1.13
N ARG A 189 -1.20 -15.22 -0.36
CA ARG A 189 -0.76 -16.52 -0.88
C ARG A 189 -1.92 -17.35 -1.42
N ALA A 190 -3.06 -17.38 -0.72
CA ALA A 190 -4.25 -18.10 -1.17
C ALA A 190 -4.81 -17.53 -2.48
N ALA A 191 -4.94 -16.20 -2.59
CA ALA A 191 -5.40 -15.52 -3.80
C ALA A 191 -4.48 -15.78 -5.00
N VAL A 192 -3.17 -15.66 -4.79
CA VAL A 192 -2.18 -15.88 -5.86
C VAL A 192 -2.11 -17.35 -6.26
N GLN A 193 -2.20 -18.27 -5.30
CA GLN A 193 -2.21 -19.71 -5.61
C GLN A 193 -3.45 -20.06 -6.45
N HIS A 194 -4.62 -19.53 -6.07
CA HIS A 194 -5.85 -19.69 -6.84
C HIS A 194 -5.68 -19.21 -8.28
N GLY A 195 -5.20 -17.98 -8.50
CA GLY A 195 -5.04 -17.48 -9.87
C GLY A 195 -3.94 -18.19 -10.67
N LEU A 196 -2.93 -18.77 -10.02
CA LEU A 196 -1.95 -19.64 -10.70
C LEU A 196 -2.58 -20.98 -11.12
N ASP A 197 -3.47 -21.53 -10.29
CA ASP A 197 -4.14 -22.80 -10.54
C ASP A 197 -5.23 -22.68 -11.62
N THR A 198 -5.93 -21.54 -11.68
CA THR A 198 -6.94 -21.23 -12.71
C THR A 198 -6.35 -20.62 -13.98
N GLY A 199 -5.07 -20.24 -13.98
CA GLY A 199 -4.39 -19.59 -15.11
C GLY A 199 -4.79 -18.12 -15.31
N GLN A 200 -5.40 -17.49 -14.30
CA GLN A 200 -5.73 -16.05 -14.29
C GLN A 200 -4.51 -15.18 -14.01
N ALA A 201 -3.52 -15.68 -13.25
CA ALA A 201 -2.35 -14.92 -12.88
C ALA A 201 -1.35 -14.81 -14.05
N GLU A 202 -0.94 -13.59 -14.37
CA GLU A 202 0.15 -13.26 -15.29
C GLU A 202 1.22 -12.44 -14.53
N PRO A 203 2.22 -13.09 -13.91
CA PRO A 203 3.23 -12.40 -13.09
C PRO A 203 3.93 -11.23 -13.81
N ALA A 204 4.15 -11.32 -15.13
CA ALA A 204 4.74 -10.23 -15.90
C ALA A 204 3.84 -8.97 -15.92
N THR A 205 2.53 -9.15 -15.97
CA THR A 205 1.54 -8.05 -15.90
C THR A 205 1.48 -7.49 -14.48
N ALA A 206 1.47 -8.34 -13.45
CA ALA A 206 1.58 -7.91 -12.05
C ALA A 206 2.82 -7.05 -11.78
N HIS A 207 3.99 -7.42 -12.32
CA HIS A 207 5.21 -6.61 -12.19
C HIS A 207 5.10 -5.23 -12.86
N ARG A 208 4.40 -5.13 -14.00
CA ARG A 208 4.15 -3.83 -14.65
C ARG A 208 3.27 -2.93 -13.80
N TYR A 209 2.24 -3.49 -13.15
CA TYR A 209 1.39 -2.77 -12.21
C TYR A 209 2.19 -2.34 -10.98
N GLY A 210 2.91 -3.27 -10.36
CA GLY A 210 3.72 -3.01 -9.17
C GLY A 210 4.77 -1.93 -9.39
N ARG A 211 5.44 -1.91 -10.56
CA ARG A 211 6.42 -0.87 -10.90
C ARG A 211 5.79 0.54 -10.87
N LEU A 212 4.56 0.68 -11.37
CA LEU A 212 3.84 1.96 -11.35
C LEU A 212 3.32 2.31 -9.96
N LEU A 213 2.80 1.34 -9.20
CA LEU A 213 2.41 1.56 -7.79
C LEU A 213 3.58 2.09 -6.97
N GLN A 214 4.76 1.46 -7.06
CA GLN A 214 5.96 1.88 -6.35
C GLN A 214 6.43 3.28 -6.76
N ALA A 215 6.40 3.59 -8.06
CA ALA A 215 6.76 4.91 -8.56
C ALA A 215 5.78 6.00 -8.08
N TYR A 216 4.48 5.69 -8.01
CA TYR A 216 3.47 6.63 -7.53
C TYR A 216 3.44 6.76 -6.00
N GLU A 217 3.75 5.71 -5.24
CA GLU A 217 3.98 5.81 -3.80
C GLU A 217 5.21 6.69 -3.52
N LEU A 218 6.30 6.50 -4.26
CA LEU A 218 7.47 7.36 -4.14
C LEU A 218 7.15 8.83 -4.50
N MET A 219 6.30 9.05 -5.51
CA MET A 219 5.81 10.38 -5.86
C MET A 219 4.97 10.98 -4.74
N PHE A 220 4.11 10.19 -4.07
CA PHE A 220 3.34 10.63 -2.91
C PHE A 220 4.27 11.17 -1.83
N TRP A 221 5.25 10.38 -1.39
CA TRP A 221 6.16 10.79 -0.32
C TRP A 221 6.94 12.06 -0.68
N ASN A 222 7.45 12.12 -1.91
CA ASN A 222 8.20 13.27 -2.38
C ASN A 222 7.33 14.53 -2.55
N SER A 223 6.05 14.37 -2.93
CA SER A 223 5.10 15.48 -3.06
C SER A 223 4.69 16.08 -1.72
N VAL A 224 4.78 15.30 -0.63
CA VAL A 224 4.61 15.81 0.73
C VAL A 224 5.85 16.56 1.22
N ALA A 225 7.04 16.20 0.74
CA ALA A 225 8.30 16.88 1.10
C ALA A 225 8.52 18.22 0.40
N ASP A 226 7.86 18.45 -0.73
CA ASP A 226 7.93 19.68 -1.52
C ASP A 226 6.94 20.74 -1.01
#